data_AF-A0A1S3MTK2-F1
#
_entry.id   AF-A0A1S3MTK2-F1
#
_cell.length_a   1.000
_cell.length_b   1.000
_cell.length_c   1.000
_cell.angle_alpha   90.00
_cell.angle_beta   90.00
_cell.angle_gamma   90.00
#
_symmetry.space_group_name_H-M   'P 1'
#
loop_
_entity.id
_entity.type
_entity.pdbx_description
1 polymer ?
#
loop_
_entity_poly.entity_id
_entity_poly.type
_entity_poly.pdbx_seq_one_letter_code
_entity_poly.pdbx_strand_id
1 'polypeptide(L)'
;MERQLVQLERDLDTFSCPDDTEDLFTTKMSSFATSAREQYQKLKIMHGNMGTLYQNMLDYFAMDSKKTSVEELFTDLSTFRTMFLQALKDNMRRREAEEKQRRAWVAKEKAEREKQERQQQKKRRLLEVNAENSDETGVMDSLLEALQSGAAFRDRRKRAPRPRDDQMSLSPSSYLQVLKPCNHAHHYQYDH
;
A
#
# COMPACT_ATOMS: atom_id res chain seq x y z
N MET A 1 22.39 -14.97 35.29
CA MET A 1 23.15 -13.73 35.59
C MET A 1 23.23 -13.45 37.08
N GLU A 2 22.13 -13.27 37.82
CA GLU A 2 22.19 -12.98 39.29
C GLU A 2 23.05 -13.97 40.07
N ARG A 3 22.82 -15.27 39.88
CA ARG A 3 23.61 -16.33 40.51
C ARG A 3 25.12 -16.25 40.19
N GLN A 4 25.46 -15.84 38.98
CA GLN A 4 26.87 -15.74 38.55
C GLN A 4 27.56 -14.52 39.17
N LEU A 5 26.83 -13.41 39.33
CA LEU A 5 27.33 -12.23 40.03
C LEU A 5 27.54 -12.51 41.51
N VAL A 6 26.55 -13.12 42.17
CA VAL A 6 26.66 -13.52 43.58
C VAL A 6 27.84 -14.48 43.80
N GLN A 7 28.06 -15.43 42.88
CA GLN A 7 29.23 -16.31 42.96
C GLN A 7 30.53 -15.52 42.84
N LEU A 8 30.66 -14.65 41.84
CA LEU A 8 31.86 -13.83 41.66
C LEU A 8 32.14 -12.94 42.89
N GLU A 9 31.11 -12.35 43.49
CA GLU A 9 31.26 -11.55 44.71
C GLU A 9 31.80 -12.37 45.86
N ARG A 10 31.26 -13.58 46.06
CA ARG A 10 31.76 -14.50 47.08
C ARG A 10 33.20 -14.93 46.81
N ASP A 11 33.54 -15.18 45.56
CA ASP A 11 34.88 -15.57 45.15
C ASP A 11 35.87 -14.43 45.43
N LEU A 12 35.49 -13.17 45.18
CA LEU A 12 36.28 -11.99 45.51
C LEU A 12 36.43 -11.77 47.02
N ASP A 13 35.38 -12.02 47.81
CA ASP A 13 35.43 -11.90 49.27
C ASP A 13 36.31 -12.98 49.93
N THR A 14 36.37 -14.16 49.33
CA THR A 14 37.12 -15.32 49.86
C THR A 14 38.54 -15.38 49.29
N PHE A 15 38.87 -14.57 48.28
CA PHE A 15 40.16 -14.58 47.63
C PHE A 15 41.26 -14.12 48.60
N SER A 16 42.26 -14.98 48.82
CA SER A 16 43.41 -14.65 49.66
C SER A 16 44.33 -13.69 48.89
N CYS A 17 44.84 -12.65 49.56
CA CYS A 17 45.71 -11.66 48.92
C CYS A 17 46.95 -12.36 48.33
N PRO A 18 47.18 -12.29 47.01
CA PRO A 18 48.38 -12.85 46.41
C PRO A 18 49.61 -12.08 46.90
N ASP A 19 50.70 -12.78 47.20
CA ASP A 19 52.02 -12.18 47.47
C ASP A 19 52.64 -11.54 46.20
N ASP A 20 51.99 -11.71 45.05
CA ASP A 20 52.41 -11.18 43.75
C ASP A 20 51.84 -9.78 43.50
N THR A 21 52.73 -8.80 43.37
CA THR A 21 52.38 -7.41 43.08
C THR A 21 51.82 -7.18 41.67
N GLU A 22 52.02 -8.11 40.74
CA GLU A 22 51.46 -8.01 39.38
C GLU A 22 50.03 -8.58 39.27
N ASP A 23 49.51 -9.21 40.32
CA ASP A 23 48.15 -9.74 40.32
C ASP A 23 47.11 -8.61 40.51
N LEU A 24 46.45 -8.27 39.41
CA LEU A 24 45.40 -7.26 39.34
C LEU A 24 43.98 -7.85 39.39
N PHE A 25 43.84 -9.16 39.65
CA PHE A 25 42.55 -9.86 39.60
C PHE A 25 41.51 -9.18 40.50
N THR A 26 41.79 -9.04 41.80
CA THR A 26 40.86 -8.44 42.76
C THR A 26 40.49 -7.01 42.36
N THR A 27 41.47 -6.20 41.93
CA THR A 27 41.24 -4.82 41.49
C THR A 27 40.33 -4.74 40.28
N LYS A 28 40.62 -5.50 39.21
CA LYS A 28 39.83 -5.46 37.97
C LYS A 28 38.47 -6.11 38.17
N MET A 29 38.42 -7.28 38.82
CA MET A 29 37.18 -8.02 39.00
C MET A 29 36.21 -7.35 39.98
N SER A 30 36.70 -6.64 41.00
CA SER A 30 35.83 -5.85 41.89
C SER A 30 35.16 -4.69 41.14
N SER A 31 35.93 -3.99 40.28
CA SER A 31 35.37 -2.92 39.44
C SER A 31 34.34 -3.46 38.44
N PHE A 32 34.62 -4.62 37.84
CA PHE A 32 33.69 -5.31 36.94
C PHE A 32 32.43 -5.77 37.68
N ALA A 33 32.57 -6.44 38.83
CA ALA A 33 31.45 -6.96 39.61
C ALA A 33 30.49 -5.83 40.03
N THR A 34 31.04 -4.68 40.43
CA THR A 34 30.25 -3.47 40.76
C THR A 34 29.47 -2.97 39.56
N SER A 35 30.14 -2.75 38.42
CA SER A 35 29.49 -2.29 37.18
C SER A 35 28.43 -3.28 36.69
N ALA A 36 28.75 -4.57 36.69
CA ALA A 36 27.84 -5.62 36.26
C ALA A 36 26.62 -5.75 37.19
N ARG A 37 26.77 -5.53 38.51
CA ARG A 37 25.66 -5.44 39.47
C ARG A 37 24.70 -4.33 39.11
N GLU A 38 25.21 -3.13 38.85
CA GLU A 38 24.39 -1.98 38.48
C GLU A 38 23.61 -2.23 37.18
N GLN A 39 24.27 -2.77 36.16
CA GLN A 39 23.61 -3.08 34.89
C GLN A 39 22.55 -4.17 35.06
N TYR A 40 22.85 -5.22 35.85
CA TYR A 40 21.88 -6.27 36.14
C TYR A 40 20.66 -5.73 36.90
N GLN A 41 20.86 -4.83 37.88
CA GLN A 41 19.75 -4.22 38.61
C GLN A 41 18.84 -3.40 37.69
N LYS A 42 19.41 -2.61 36.77
CA LYS A 42 18.64 -1.88 35.75
C LYS A 42 17.81 -2.84 34.90
N LEU A 43 18.42 -3.92 34.42
CA LEU A 43 17.73 -4.93 33.62
C LEU A 43 16.62 -5.64 34.42
N LYS A 44 16.84 -5.93 35.71
CA LYS A 44 15.85 -6.54 36.61
C LYS A 44 14.63 -5.63 36.78
N ILE A 45 14.83 -4.33 36.96
CA ILE A 45 13.75 -3.34 37.04
C ILE A 45 12.99 -3.26 35.72
N MET A 46 13.70 -3.17 34.58
CA MET A 46 13.07 -3.13 33.26
C MET A 46 12.24 -4.38 32.97
N HIS A 47 12.74 -5.56 33.32
CA HIS A 47 12.00 -6.81 33.18
C HIS A 47 10.75 -6.85 34.08
N GLY A 48 10.85 -6.37 35.33
CA GLY A 48 9.69 -6.23 36.22
C GLY A 48 8.62 -5.28 35.67
N ASN A 49 9.05 -4.14 35.14
CA ASN A 49 8.16 -3.17 34.48
C ASN A 49 7.47 -3.79 33.25
N MET A 50 8.24 -4.48 32.41
CA MET A 50 7.71 -5.19 31.24
C MET A 50 6.64 -6.23 31.65
N GLY A 51 6.93 -7.06 32.66
CA GLY A 51 5.97 -8.05 33.15
C GLY A 51 4.68 -7.43 33.69
N THR A 52 4.80 -6.30 34.38
CA THR A 52 3.63 -5.55 34.91
C THR A 52 2.77 -4.98 33.77
N LEU A 53 3.40 -4.36 32.77
CA LEU A 53 2.69 -3.83 31.60
C LEU A 53 1.98 -4.93 30.81
N TYR A 54 2.62 -6.09 30.67
CA TYR A 54 2.02 -7.25 30.02
C TYR A 54 0.81 -7.77 30.79
N GLN A 55 0.90 -7.92 32.10
CA GLN A 55 -0.24 -8.36 32.92
C GLN A 55 -1.41 -7.37 32.84
N ASN A 56 -1.13 -6.06 32.94
CA ASN A 56 -2.16 -5.02 32.77
C ASN A 56 -2.86 -5.11 31.41
N MET A 57 -2.10 -5.40 30.35
CA MET A 57 -2.66 -5.59 29.00
C MET A 57 -3.57 -6.82 28.94
N LEU A 58 -3.12 -7.96 29.48
CA LEU A 58 -3.94 -9.16 29.51
C LEU A 58 -5.23 -8.95 30.30
N ASP A 59 -5.15 -8.29 31.46
CA ASP A 59 -6.33 -7.98 32.29
C ASP A 59 -7.30 -7.06 31.54
N TYR A 60 -6.78 -6.04 30.85
CA TYR A 60 -7.59 -5.11 30.05
C TYR A 60 -8.35 -5.82 28.92
N PHE A 61 -7.71 -6.77 28.24
CA PHE A 61 -8.33 -7.56 27.17
C PHE A 61 -9.00 -8.85 27.66
N ALA A 62 -9.09 -9.07 28.98
CA ALA A 62 -9.63 -10.28 29.60
C ALA A 62 -9.01 -11.59 29.08
N MET A 63 -7.68 -11.60 28.92
CA MET A 63 -6.89 -12.74 28.45
C MET A 63 -6.28 -13.53 29.60
N ASP A 64 -6.13 -14.85 29.41
CA ASP A 64 -5.55 -15.74 30.42
C ASP A 64 -4.02 -15.81 30.28
N SER A 65 -3.31 -15.31 31.30
CA SER A 65 -1.84 -15.28 31.33
C SER A 65 -1.18 -16.66 31.34
N LYS A 66 -1.92 -17.73 31.63
CA LYS A 66 -1.41 -19.11 31.57
C LYS A 66 -1.51 -19.73 30.19
N LYS A 67 -2.35 -19.17 29.32
CA LYS A 67 -2.64 -19.71 27.99
C LYS A 67 -1.99 -18.94 26.87
N THR A 68 -1.45 -17.77 27.18
CA THR A 68 -0.87 -16.88 26.19
C THR A 68 0.48 -16.40 26.70
N SER A 69 1.52 -16.69 25.93
CA SER A 69 2.85 -16.11 26.16
C SER A 69 2.95 -14.71 25.54
N VAL A 70 3.95 -13.95 25.98
CA VAL A 70 4.25 -12.62 25.41
C VAL A 70 4.52 -12.71 23.91
N GLU A 71 5.31 -13.72 23.50
CA GLU A 71 5.71 -13.92 22.11
C GLU A 71 4.53 -14.27 21.20
N GLU A 72 3.64 -15.16 21.65
CA GLU A 72 2.44 -15.55 20.89
C GLU A 72 1.51 -14.34 20.68
N LEU A 73 1.22 -13.58 21.74
CA LEU A 73 0.33 -12.42 21.65
C LEU A 73 0.83 -11.40 20.62
N PHE A 74 2.10 -11.03 20.68
CA PHE A 74 2.65 -10.02 19.76
C PHE A 74 2.83 -10.56 18.33
N THR A 75 3.06 -11.85 18.18
CA THR A 75 3.08 -12.50 16.86
C THR A 75 1.70 -12.48 16.22
N ASP A 76 0.65 -12.82 16.97
CA ASP A 76 -0.74 -12.79 16.51
C ASP A 76 -1.17 -11.36 16.17
N LEU A 77 -0.84 -10.37 17.02
CA LEU A 77 -1.13 -8.96 16.75
C LEU A 77 -0.41 -8.43 15.50
N SER A 78 0.85 -8.82 15.30
CA SER A 78 1.62 -8.45 14.10
C SER A 78 0.99 -9.03 12.84
N THR A 79 0.57 -10.30 12.92
CA THR A 79 -0.13 -11.00 11.85
C THR A 79 -1.46 -10.33 11.54
N PHE A 80 -2.27 -10.06 12.57
CA PHE A 80 -3.54 -9.34 12.45
C PHE A 80 -3.37 -7.98 11.77
N ARG A 81 -2.40 -7.17 12.21
CA ARG A 81 -2.10 -5.86 11.61
C ARG A 81 -1.77 -6.00 10.12
N THR A 82 -0.96 -6.98 9.77
CA THR A 82 -0.57 -7.23 8.38
C THR A 82 -1.77 -7.63 7.53
N MET A 83 -2.59 -8.56 8.02
CA MET A 83 -3.82 -9.00 7.34
C MET A 83 -4.83 -7.86 7.19
N PHE A 84 -5.00 -7.02 8.22
CA PHE A 84 -5.90 -5.89 8.18
C PHE A 84 -5.49 -4.87 7.12
N LEU A 85 -4.21 -4.51 7.05
CA LEU A 85 -3.68 -3.60 6.03
C LEU A 85 -3.83 -4.19 4.62
N GLN A 86 -3.66 -5.50 4.45
CA GLN A 86 -3.88 -6.17 3.18
C GLN A 86 -5.36 -6.12 2.77
N ALA A 87 -6.27 -6.42 3.70
CA ALA A 87 -7.71 -6.37 3.47
C ALA A 87 -8.19 -4.96 3.09
N LEU A 88 -7.61 -3.90 3.66
CA LEU A 88 -7.89 -2.52 3.26
C LEU A 88 -7.52 -2.27 1.79
N LYS A 89 -6.33 -2.68 1.37
CA LYS A 89 -5.89 -2.57 -0.04
C LYS A 89 -6.80 -3.37 -0.98
N ASP A 90 -7.18 -4.57 -0.57
CA ASP A 90 -8.04 -5.45 -1.37
C ASP A 90 -9.45 -4.87 -1.51
N ASN A 91 -9.98 -4.26 -0.46
CA ASN A 91 -11.25 -3.54 -0.51
C ASN A 91 -11.24 -2.34 -1.45
N MET A 92 -10.14 -1.58 -1.48
CA MET A 92 -9.98 -0.47 -2.44
C MET A 92 -9.94 -0.99 -3.89
N ARG A 93 -9.11 -2.00 -4.16
CA ARG A 93 -9.02 -2.62 -5.50
C ARG A 93 -10.35 -3.20 -5.96
N ARG A 94 -11.09 -3.83 -5.05
CA ARG A 94 -12.43 -4.37 -5.32
C ARG A 94 -13.41 -3.26 -5.69
N ARG A 95 -13.44 -2.15 -4.94
CA ARG A 95 -14.31 -1.00 -5.23
C ARG A 95 -14.00 -0.39 -6.61
N GLU A 96 -12.72 -0.19 -6.94
CA GLU A 96 -12.31 0.33 -8.24
C GLU A 96 -12.70 -0.61 -9.40
N ALA A 97 -12.53 -1.92 -9.21
CA ALA A 97 -12.93 -2.92 -10.19
C ALA A 97 -14.44 -2.94 -10.41
N GLU A 98 -15.24 -2.90 -9.34
CA GLU A 98 -16.70 -2.82 -9.41
C GLU A 98 -17.16 -1.57 -10.16
N GLU A 99 -16.55 -0.41 -9.90
CA GLU A 99 -16.87 0.83 -10.62
C GLU A 99 -16.48 0.76 -12.10
N LYS A 100 -15.31 0.20 -12.42
CA LYS A 100 -14.87 0.00 -13.80
C LYS A 100 -15.81 -0.92 -14.57
N GLN A 101 -16.25 -2.02 -13.96
CA GLN A 101 -17.23 -2.94 -14.54
C GLN A 101 -18.57 -2.24 -14.78
N ARG A 102 -19.06 -1.46 -13.81
CA ARG A 102 -20.30 -0.69 -13.95
C ARG A 102 -20.23 0.30 -15.10
N ARG A 103 -19.12 1.05 -15.23
CA ARG A 103 -18.92 1.99 -16.34
C ARG A 103 -18.88 1.27 -17.69
N ALA A 104 -18.20 0.11 -17.76
CA ALA A 104 -18.15 -0.69 -18.98
C ALA A 104 -19.53 -1.22 -19.40
N TRP A 105 -20.35 -1.67 -18.45
CA TRP A 105 -21.71 -2.16 -18.70
C TRP A 105 -22.62 -1.03 -19.22
N VAL A 106 -22.61 0.14 -18.58
CA VAL A 106 -23.37 1.32 -19.04
C VAL A 106 -22.93 1.77 -20.44
N ALA A 107 -21.63 1.77 -20.72
CA ALA A 107 -21.11 2.13 -22.04
C ALA A 107 -21.57 1.14 -23.12
N LYS A 108 -21.56 -0.16 -22.82
CA LYS A 108 -22.03 -1.21 -23.73
C LYS A 108 -23.52 -1.10 -23.99
N GLU A 109 -24.34 -0.92 -22.95
CA GLU A 109 -25.79 -0.74 -23.09
C GLU A 109 -26.13 0.50 -23.93
N LYS A 110 -25.44 1.63 -23.68
CA LYS A 110 -25.62 2.86 -24.47
C LYS A 110 -25.23 2.67 -25.94
N ALA A 111 -24.13 1.96 -26.21
CA ALA A 111 -23.71 1.67 -27.58
C ALA A 111 -24.70 0.75 -28.32
N GLU A 112 -25.26 -0.25 -27.63
CA GLU A 112 -26.30 -1.14 -28.17
C GLU A 112 -27.57 -0.34 -28.52
N ARG A 113 -28.01 0.54 -27.61
CA ARG A 113 -29.18 1.42 -27.83
C ARG A 113 -28.97 2.36 -29.00
N GLU A 114 -27.83 3.05 -29.08
CA GLU A 114 -27.51 3.96 -30.20
C GLU A 114 -27.48 3.20 -31.53
N LYS A 115 -26.97 1.95 -31.55
CA LYS A 115 -26.96 1.11 -32.76
C LYS A 115 -28.37 0.73 -33.19
N GLN A 116 -29.25 0.36 -32.26
CA GLN A 116 -30.65 0.04 -32.55
C GLN A 116 -31.41 1.27 -33.05
N GLU A 117 -31.23 2.43 -32.43
CA GLU A 117 -31.85 3.70 -32.87
C GLU A 117 -31.41 4.08 -34.29
N ARG A 118 -30.11 3.96 -34.62
CA ARG A 118 -29.62 4.18 -35.99
C ARG A 118 -30.23 3.20 -36.99
N GLN A 119 -30.33 1.92 -36.64
CA GLN A 119 -30.96 0.91 -37.50
C GLN A 119 -32.45 1.22 -37.72
N GLN A 120 -33.18 1.59 -36.67
CA GLN A 120 -34.58 1.99 -36.77
C GLN A 120 -34.77 3.26 -37.60
N GLN A 121 -33.92 4.27 -37.40
CA GLN A 121 -33.96 5.51 -38.19
C GLN A 121 -33.68 5.24 -39.67
N LYS A 122 -32.71 4.38 -39.98
CA LYS A 122 -32.44 3.93 -41.36
C LYS A 122 -33.67 3.24 -41.95
N LYS A 123 -34.31 2.32 -41.21
CA LYS A 123 -35.54 1.64 -41.64
C LYS A 123 -36.69 2.63 -41.90
N ARG A 124 -36.89 3.63 -41.02
CA ARG A 124 -37.92 4.67 -41.21
C ARG A 124 -37.68 5.48 -42.48
N ARG A 125 -36.44 5.94 -42.72
CA ARG A 125 -36.09 6.66 -43.97
C ARG A 125 -36.32 5.83 -45.23
N LEU A 126 -35.97 4.53 -45.19
CA LEU A 126 -36.24 3.62 -46.32
C LEU A 126 -37.75 3.47 -46.59
N LEU A 127 -38.58 3.46 -45.55
CA LEU A 127 -40.04 3.40 -45.71
C LEU A 127 -40.61 4.71 -46.25
N GLU A 128 -40.08 5.86 -45.83
CA GLU A 128 -40.47 7.18 -46.34
C GLU A 128 -40.11 7.35 -47.81
N VAL A 129 -38.87 7.02 -48.21
CA VAL A 129 -38.47 7.00 -49.63
C VAL A 129 -39.36 6.07 -50.45
N ASN A 130 -39.71 4.89 -49.93
CA ASN A 130 -40.62 3.97 -50.62
C ASN A 130 -42.06 4.47 -50.69
N ALA A 131 -42.51 5.32 -49.76
CA ALA A 131 -43.83 5.94 -49.80
C ALA A 131 -43.86 7.16 -50.75
N GLU A 132 -42.75 7.88 -50.90
CA GLU A 132 -42.62 9.07 -51.75
C GLU A 132 -42.26 8.72 -53.21
N ASN A 133 -41.78 7.50 -53.47
CA ASN A 133 -41.60 6.94 -54.82
C ASN A 133 -42.93 6.70 -55.59
N SER A 134 -44.09 7.14 -55.08
CA SER A 134 -45.29 7.30 -55.91
C SER A 134 -45.30 8.61 -56.71
N ASP A 135 -44.45 9.58 -56.37
CA ASP A 135 -44.30 10.86 -57.08
C ASP A 135 -42.82 11.16 -57.35
N GLU A 136 -42.31 10.70 -58.50
CA GLU A 136 -40.89 10.71 -58.93
C GLU A 136 -40.23 12.10 -59.06
N THR A 137 -40.90 13.20 -58.69
CA THR A 137 -40.40 14.57 -58.90
C THR A 137 -39.63 15.16 -57.69
N GLY A 138 -39.77 14.60 -56.48
CA GLY A 138 -39.21 15.17 -55.24
C GLY A 138 -37.83 14.66 -54.78
N VAL A 139 -37.31 13.61 -55.42
CA VAL A 139 -36.08 12.92 -54.95
C VAL A 139 -34.82 13.79 -55.08
N MET A 140 -34.72 14.59 -56.15
CA MET A 140 -33.56 15.47 -56.40
C MET A 140 -33.46 16.59 -55.37
N ASP A 141 -34.58 17.24 -55.05
CA ASP A 141 -34.63 18.34 -54.09
C ASP A 141 -34.33 17.84 -52.67
N SER A 142 -34.85 16.67 -52.29
CA SER A 142 -34.53 16.02 -51.02
C SER A 142 -33.03 15.66 -50.88
N LEU A 143 -32.38 15.24 -51.97
CA LEU A 143 -30.93 14.98 -51.99
C LEU A 143 -30.11 16.27 -51.85
N LEU A 144 -30.49 17.32 -52.59
CA LEU A 144 -29.84 18.64 -52.53
C LEU A 144 -30.02 19.29 -51.16
N GLU A 145 -31.21 19.20 -50.57
CA GLU A 145 -31.49 19.70 -49.23
C GLU A 145 -30.70 18.94 -48.16
N ALA A 146 -30.56 17.61 -48.29
CA ALA A 146 -29.73 16.82 -47.37
C ALA A 146 -28.23 17.16 -47.47
N LEU A 147 -27.74 17.51 -48.66
CA LEU A 147 -26.37 17.99 -48.87
C LEU A 147 -26.18 19.41 -48.31
N GLN A 148 -27.14 20.31 -48.56
CA GLN A 148 -27.11 21.71 -48.14
C GLN A 148 -27.25 21.87 -46.62
N SER A 149 -28.19 21.15 -46.00
CA SER A 149 -28.35 21.08 -44.53
C SER A 149 -27.22 20.31 -43.83
N GLY A 150 -26.36 19.65 -44.62
CA GLY A 150 -25.25 18.81 -44.15
C GLY A 150 -25.69 17.49 -43.51
N ALA A 151 -26.99 17.14 -43.58
CA ALA A 151 -27.54 15.90 -43.06
C ALA A 151 -26.94 14.65 -43.72
N ALA A 152 -26.59 14.72 -45.01
CA ALA A 152 -25.98 13.63 -45.78
C ALA A 152 -24.62 13.16 -45.23
N PHE A 153 -23.94 13.97 -44.43
CA PHE A 153 -22.57 13.70 -43.94
C PHE A 153 -22.47 13.47 -42.43
N ARG A 154 -23.60 13.48 -41.70
CA ARG A 154 -23.58 13.43 -40.23
C ARG A 154 -23.03 12.12 -39.65
N ASP A 155 -23.08 11.01 -40.38
CA ASP A 155 -22.70 9.69 -39.86
C ASP A 155 -21.18 9.40 -39.91
N ARG A 156 -20.39 10.13 -40.73
CA ARG A 156 -18.93 9.90 -40.85
C ARG A 156 -18.08 10.65 -39.81
N ARG A 157 -18.64 11.52 -38.98
CA ARG A 157 -17.86 12.38 -38.03
C ARG A 157 -17.71 11.82 -36.61
N LYS A 158 -18.01 10.55 -36.34
CA LYS A 158 -17.49 9.89 -35.12
C LYS A 158 -16.15 9.20 -35.43
N ARG A 159 -15.13 9.98 -35.81
CA ARG A 159 -13.74 9.53 -35.72
C ARG A 159 -13.33 9.61 -34.25
N ALA A 160 -12.81 8.51 -33.70
CA ALA A 160 -12.25 8.43 -32.36
C ALA A 160 -11.23 9.56 -32.12
N PRO A 161 -11.03 10.02 -30.87
CA PRO A 161 -9.97 10.96 -30.55
C PRO A 161 -8.63 10.36 -31.00
N ARG A 162 -7.94 11.01 -31.94
CA ARG A 162 -6.57 10.63 -32.29
C ARG A 162 -5.65 11.14 -31.18
N PRO A 163 -4.73 10.32 -30.64
CA PRO A 163 -3.67 10.86 -29.78
C PRO A 163 -2.81 11.77 -30.67
N ARG A 164 -2.53 12.98 -30.19
CA ARG A 164 -1.50 13.83 -30.78
C ARG A 164 -0.26 13.68 -29.91
N ASP A 165 0.72 12.98 -30.45
CA ASP A 165 2.14 13.03 -30.07
C ASP A 165 2.88 13.02 -31.43
N ASP A 166 3.93 13.77 -31.72
CA ASP A 166 4.63 14.89 -31.09
C ASP A 166 5.65 15.40 -32.15
N GLN A 167 6.39 16.48 -31.86
CA GLN A 167 7.75 16.83 -32.35
C GLN A 167 7.95 18.21 -33.00
N MET A 168 8.63 19.10 -32.26
CA MET A 168 9.94 19.67 -32.61
C MET A 168 10.51 20.33 -31.33
N SER A 169 11.44 19.67 -30.63
CA SER A 169 12.91 19.72 -30.81
C SER A 169 13.56 20.71 -29.85
N LEU A 170 14.41 20.22 -28.94
CA LEU A 170 15.87 20.50 -28.87
C LEU A 170 16.48 19.83 -27.60
N SER A 171 17.49 19.01 -27.84
CA SER A 171 18.39 18.27 -26.93
C SER A 171 19.44 19.24 -26.31
N PRO A 172 20.30 18.92 -25.28
CA PRO A 172 20.85 17.59 -25.00
C PRO A 172 21.27 17.19 -23.58
N SER A 173 21.65 15.91 -23.46
CA SER A 173 22.68 15.39 -22.54
C SER A 173 22.19 15.12 -21.11
N SER A 174 22.46 14.01 -20.43
CA SER A 174 23.08 12.73 -20.76
C SER A 174 23.04 11.85 -19.49
N TYR A 175 23.15 10.53 -19.66
CA TYR A 175 23.52 9.51 -18.67
C TYR A 175 22.48 9.05 -17.62
N LEU A 176 21.90 7.88 -17.92
CA LEU A 176 21.87 6.65 -17.08
C LEU A 176 21.14 6.61 -15.71
N GLN A 177 20.34 5.52 -15.58
CA GLN A 177 19.91 4.74 -14.38
C GLN A 177 18.42 4.88 -14.01
N VAL A 178 17.59 3.85 -14.29
CA VAL A 178 17.28 2.65 -13.46
C VAL A 178 16.42 2.97 -12.23
N LEU A 179 15.42 2.11 -12.01
CA LEU A 179 14.32 2.18 -11.03
C LEU A 179 14.69 2.65 -9.60
N LYS A 180 13.83 3.56 -9.08
CA LYS A 180 13.19 3.72 -7.73
C LYS A 180 13.98 3.29 -6.46
N PRO A 181 13.81 3.94 -5.27
CA PRO A 181 12.57 4.54 -4.77
C PRO A 181 12.72 5.83 -3.91
N CYS A 182 11.59 6.40 -3.53
CA CYS A 182 11.46 7.48 -2.55
C CYS A 182 12.10 7.11 -1.21
N ASN A 183 13.02 7.95 -0.74
CA ASN A 183 13.61 7.89 0.59
C ASN A 183 12.51 7.93 1.67
N HIS A 184 12.40 6.86 2.45
CA HIS A 184 12.06 6.99 3.86
C HIS A 184 13.37 7.22 4.61
N ALA A 185 13.49 8.35 5.30
CA ALA A 185 14.53 8.55 6.30
C ALA A 185 13.84 8.72 7.66
N HIS A 186 13.91 7.66 8.47
CA HIS A 186 14.06 7.80 9.90
C HIS A 186 15.45 7.26 10.23
N HIS A 187 16.34 8.09 10.77
CA HIS A 187 17.09 7.70 11.97
C HIS A 187 17.80 8.89 12.66
N TYR A 188 17.47 8.99 13.94
CA TYR A 188 18.18 9.54 15.12
C TYR A 188 19.72 9.56 15.02
N GLN A 189 20.39 10.69 15.32
CA GLN A 189 21.03 11.08 16.62
C GLN A 189 22.54 10.75 16.62
N TYR A 190 23.48 11.68 16.89
CA TYR A 190 24.01 11.99 18.24
C TYR A 190 24.93 13.24 18.26
N ASP A 191 25.08 13.73 19.48
CA ASP A 191 25.79 14.90 20.01
C ASP A 191 27.28 15.08 19.64
N HIS A 192 27.70 16.34 19.69
CA HIS A 192 28.93 16.79 20.35
C HIS A 192 28.64 18.04 21.17
#